data_AF-A0A453DXR7-F1
#
_entry.id   AF-A0A453DXR7-F1
#
_cell.length_a   1.000
_cell.length_b   1.000
_cell.length_c   1.000
_cell.angle_alpha   90.00
_cell.angle_beta   90.00
_cell.angle_gamma   90.00
#
_symmetry.space_group_name_H-M   'P 1'
#
loop_
_entity.id
_entity.type
_entity.pdbx_description
1 polymer ?
#
loop_
_entity_poly.entity_id
_entity_poly.type
_entity_poly.pdbx_seq_one_letter_code
_entity_poly.pdbx_strand_id
1 'polypeptide(L)'
;AAAAAVSVLCVRASASTQPRFSCKMWVNLLQPANGGRADMALVDMQVRSSTTPGAVVAVDEPTFLAVPRMYMVPVAGDAASMEVPLNIRIDKISH
;
A
#
# COMPACT_ATOMS: atom_id res chain seq x y z
N ALA A 1 7.12 -13.61 -7.66
CA ALA A 1 6.49 -13.49 -6.34
C ALA A 1 6.58 -12.05 -5.86
N ALA A 2 5.61 -11.56 -5.07
CA ALA A 2 5.70 -10.24 -4.44
C ALA A 2 6.84 -10.21 -3.42
N ALA A 3 7.53 -9.07 -3.31
CA ALA A 3 8.62 -8.86 -2.36
C ALA A 3 8.14 -8.23 -1.05
N ALA A 4 7.05 -7.47 -1.09
CA ALA A 4 6.39 -6.93 0.08
C ALA A 4 4.87 -6.89 -0.13
N ALA A 5 4.13 -6.70 0.96
CA ALA A 5 2.69 -6.51 0.96
C ALA A 5 2.35 -5.34 1.89
N VAL A 6 1.41 -4.49 1.46
CA VAL A 6 0.99 -3.31 2.20
C VAL A 6 -0.53 -3.28 2.32
N SER A 7 -1.03 -3.15 3.55
CA SER A 7 -2.45 -2.95 3.84
C SER A 7 -2.64 -1.65 4.64
N VAL A 8 -3.88 -1.19 4.73
CA VAL A 8 -4.25 0.02 5.49
C VAL A 8 -5.50 -0.23 6.31
N LEU A 9 -5.47 0.21 7.56
CA LEU A 9 -6.56 0.06 8.52
C LEU A 9 -6.88 1.41 9.18
N CYS A 10 -8.16 1.65 9.43
CA CYS A 10 -8.63 2.77 10.21
C CYS A 10 -8.70 2.36 11.69
N VAL A 11 -7.71 2.79 12.48
CA VAL A 11 -7.65 2.49 13.91
C VAL A 11 -8.69 3.33 14.66
N ARG A 12 -9.55 2.67 15.43
CA ARG A 12 -10.63 3.34 16.20
C ARG A 12 -10.86 2.63 17.54
N ALA A 13 -11.48 3.35 18.49
CA ALA A 13 -11.87 2.78 19.78
C ALA A 13 -12.91 1.66 19.65
N SER A 14 -13.75 1.72 18.61
CA SER A 14 -14.68 0.65 18.26
C SER A 14 -14.57 0.30 16.78
N ALA A 15 -14.60 -1.01 16.50
CA ALA A 15 -14.74 -1.50 15.15
C ALA A 15 -16.13 -1.11 14.65
N SER A 16 -16.20 -0.55 13.45
CA SER A 16 -17.44 -0.33 12.72
C SER A 16 -17.35 -0.96 11.34
N THR A 17 -18.46 -1.55 10.93
CA THR A 17 -18.61 -2.27 9.66
C THR A 17 -18.75 -1.33 8.48
N GLN A 18 -19.06 -0.05 8.71
CA GLN A 18 -19.20 0.95 7.67
C GLN A 18 -17.84 1.64 7.38
N PRO A 19 -17.29 1.49 6.16
CA PRO A 19 -16.09 2.21 5.75
C PRO A 19 -16.35 3.71 5.72
N ARG A 20 -15.42 4.50 6.26
CA ARG A 20 -15.49 5.97 6.24
C ARG A 20 -14.51 6.60 5.25
N PHE A 21 -13.56 5.80 4.80
CA PHE A 21 -12.47 6.23 3.94
C PHE A 21 -12.28 5.22 2.82
N SER A 22 -11.95 5.71 1.64
CA SER A 22 -11.32 4.92 0.59
C SER A 22 -9.81 5.22 0.62
N CYS A 23 -9.01 4.24 0.25
CA CYS A 23 -7.59 4.41 0.10
C CYS A 23 -7.14 3.85 -1.24
N LYS A 24 -6.47 4.70 -2.00
CA LYS A 24 -5.72 4.32 -3.19
C LYS A 24 -4.24 4.31 -2.83
N MET A 25 -3.57 3.19 -3.06
CA MET A 25 -2.13 3.05 -2.85
C MET A 25 -1.48 2.56 -4.13
N TRP A 26 -0.34 3.13 -4.49
CA TRP A 26 0.36 2.73 -5.70
C TRP A 26 1.86 2.95 -5.63
N VAL A 27 2.59 2.12 -6.37
CA VAL A 27 4.04 2.20 -6.56
C VAL A 27 4.32 2.40 -8.04
N ASN A 28 5.21 3.32 -8.36
CA ASN A 28 5.64 3.56 -9.73
C ASN A 28 7.02 2.95 -9.94
N LEU A 29 7.25 2.39 -11.13
CA LEU A 29 8.60 2.03 -11.52
C LEU A 29 9.40 3.33 -11.74
N LEU A 30 10.39 3.57 -10.89
CA LEU A 30 11.31 4.69 -11.05
C LEU A 30 12.21 4.39 -12.25
N GLN A 31 11.86 4.99 -13.39
CA GLN A 31 12.51 4.89 -14.71
C GLN A 31 12.15 3.62 -15.52
N PRO A 32 11.30 3.73 -16.55
CA PRO A 32 11.22 2.71 -17.58
C PRO A 32 12.51 2.73 -18.39
N ALA A 33 13.18 1.57 -18.53
CA ALA A 33 14.49 1.43 -19.19
C ALA A 33 14.55 2.07 -20.60
N ASN A 34 13.40 2.28 -21.26
CA ASN A 34 13.31 2.74 -22.65
C ASN A 34 12.35 3.92 -22.87
N GLY A 35 12.09 4.78 -21.87
CA GLY A 35 11.21 5.94 -22.05
C GLY A 35 9.72 5.59 -22.34
N GLY A 36 9.33 4.33 -22.08
CA GLY A 36 7.95 3.87 -22.19
C GLY A 36 7.06 4.34 -21.03
N ARG A 37 5.79 3.92 -21.04
CA ARG A 37 4.84 4.18 -19.94
C ARG A 37 5.43 3.66 -18.61
N ALA A 38 5.44 4.49 -17.57
CA ALA A 38 5.78 4.04 -16.23
C ALA A 38 4.82 2.90 -15.82
N ASP A 39 5.38 1.74 -15.51
CA ASP A 39 4.61 0.62 -14.97
C ASP A 39 4.24 0.92 -13.52
N MET A 40 3.07 0.46 -13.08
CA MET A 40 2.51 0.79 -11.77
C MET A 40 1.71 -0.39 -11.22
N ALA A 41 2.00 -0.77 -9.98
CA ALA A 41 1.10 -1.61 -9.18
C ALA A 41 0.22 -0.71 -8.31
N LEU A 42 -1.08 -0.94 -8.34
CA LEU A 42 -2.07 -0.10 -7.66
C LEU A 42 -3.15 -0.96 -7.01
N VAL A 43 -3.62 -0.50 -5.86
CA VAL A 43 -4.86 -0.97 -5.23
C VAL A 43 -5.73 0.23 -4.89
N ASP A 44 -7.04 0.05 -5.04
CA ASP A 44 -8.07 0.98 -4.58
C ASP A 44 -9.03 0.19 -3.70
N MET A 45 -9.23 0.62 -2.45
CA MET A 45 -9.93 -0.16 -1.44
C MET A 45 -10.74 0.70 -0.47
N GLN A 46 -11.81 0.12 0.08
CA GLN A 46 -12.49 0.68 1.24
C GLN A 46 -11.70 0.33 2.50
N VAL A 47 -11.40 1.33 3.33
CA VAL A 47 -10.57 1.13 4.52
C VAL A 47 -11.40 0.51 5.64
N ARG A 48 -11.04 -0.72 6.02
CA ARG A 48 -11.62 -1.42 7.16
C ARG A 48 -11.20 -0.75 8.46
N SER A 49 -12.06 -0.80 9.47
CA SER A 49 -11.67 -0.38 10.82
C SER A 49 -11.15 -1.53 11.68
N SER A 50 -10.20 -1.21 12.56
CA SER A 50 -9.64 -2.13 13.54
C SER A 50 -9.51 -1.44 14.89
N THR A 51 -9.66 -2.20 15.97
CA THR A 51 -9.34 -1.77 17.33
C THR A 51 -7.92 -2.19 17.74
N THR A 52 -7.24 -2.99 16.91
CA THR A 52 -5.93 -3.58 17.19
C THR A 52 -4.97 -3.32 16.03
N PRO A 53 -4.18 -2.23 16.09
CA PRO A 53 -3.15 -1.95 15.08
C PRO A 53 -2.13 -3.08 15.02
N GLY A 54 -1.78 -3.53 13.81
CA GLY A 54 -0.73 -4.54 13.61
C GLY A 54 -1.10 -5.98 14.00
N ALA A 55 -2.36 -6.26 14.34
CA ALA A 55 -2.79 -7.61 14.70
C ALA A 55 -2.85 -8.60 13.52
N VAL A 56 -2.95 -8.08 12.29
CA VAL A 56 -3.06 -8.86 11.05
C VAL A 56 -1.93 -8.45 10.13
N VAL A 57 -1.22 -9.43 9.57
CA VAL A 57 -0.20 -9.18 8.54
C VAL A 57 -0.89 -8.81 7.22
N ALA A 58 -0.28 -7.93 6.44
CA ALA A 58 -0.93 -7.34 5.26
C ALA A 58 -1.48 -8.37 4.25
N VAL A 59 -0.83 -9.53 4.10
CA VAL A 59 -1.26 -10.59 3.18
C VAL A 59 -2.54 -11.31 3.59
N ASP A 60 -2.92 -11.23 4.88
CA ASP A 60 -4.12 -11.86 5.43
C ASP A 60 -5.33 -10.90 5.40
N GLU A 61 -5.12 -9.63 5.06
CA GLU A 61 -6.21 -8.70 4.81
C GLU A 61 -6.90 -9.01 3.47
N PRO A 62 -8.23 -8.82 3.37
CA PRO A 62 -8.98 -9.15 2.16
C PRO A 62 -8.59 -8.28 0.95
N THR A 63 -7.97 -7.13 1.18
CA THR A 63 -7.43 -6.28 0.12
C THR A 63 -6.12 -5.64 0.58
N PHE A 64 -5.08 -5.83 -0.22
CA PHE A 64 -3.75 -5.30 0.02
C PHE A 64 -3.03 -5.00 -1.30
N LEU A 65 -2.03 -4.14 -1.25
CA LEU A 65 -1.11 -3.91 -2.36
C LEU A 65 0.03 -4.93 -2.27
N ALA A 66 0.10 -5.82 -3.25
CA ALA A 66 1.28 -6.65 -3.46
C ALA A 66 2.35 -5.82 -4.20
N VAL A 67 3.56 -5.75 -3.66
CA VAL A 67 4.67 -4.97 -4.22
C VAL A 67 5.74 -5.92 -4.78
N PRO A 68 5.85 -6.07 -6.10
CA PRO A 68 6.96 -6.78 -6.74
C PRO A 68 8.33 -6.14 -6.45
N ARG A 69 9.40 -6.95 -6.43
CA ARG A 69 10.77 -6.50 -6.13
C ARG A 69 11.27 -5.38 -7.05
N MET A 70 10.79 -5.34 -8.30
CA MET A 70 11.20 -4.33 -9.28
C MET A 70 10.80 -2.89 -8.90
N TYR A 71 9.84 -2.72 -7.99
CA TYR A 71 9.45 -1.41 -7.45
C TYR A 71 10.23 -1.01 -6.20
N MET A 72 11.13 -1.86 -5.71
CA MET A 72 12.00 -1.54 -4.59
C MET A 72 13.28 -0.86 -5.09
N VAL A 73 13.73 0.17 -4.39
CA VAL A 73 14.99 0.87 -4.67
C VAL A 73 15.94 0.74 -3.48
N PRO A 74 17.26 0.78 -3.71
CA PRO A 74 18.22 0.83 -2.61
C PRO A 74 18.01 2.08 -1.77
N VAL A 75 18.14 1.97 -0.45
CA VAL A 75 18.10 3.12 0.45
C VAL A 75 19.35 3.97 0.22
N ALA A 76 19.18 5.28 0.11
CA ALA A 76 20.32 6.19 -0.07
C ALA A 76 21.30 6.09 1.10
N GLY A 77 22.55 5.72 0.81
CA GLY A 77 23.60 5.53 1.82
C GLY A 77 23.66 4.12 2.45
N ASP A 78 22.75 3.21 2.08
CA ASP A 78 22.79 1.80 2.49
C ASP A 78 22.32 0.87 1.35
N ALA A 79 23.28 0.38 0.57
CA ALA A 79 23.01 -0.50 -0.57
C ALA A 79 22.52 -1.92 -0.18
N ALA A 80 22.60 -2.30 1.09
CA ALA A 80 22.07 -3.57 1.57
C ALA A 80 20.56 -3.50 1.89
N SER A 81 20.05 -2.29 2.15
CA SER A 81 18.65 -2.04 2.45
C SER A 81 17.88 -1.62 1.21
N MET A 82 16.63 -2.08 1.12
CA MET A 82 15.70 -1.76 0.02
C MET A 82 14.45 -1.08 0.58
N GLU A 83 14.00 -0.02 -0.07
CA GLU A 83 12.78 0.72 0.25
C GLU A 83 11.80 0.74 -0.93
N VAL A 84 10.54 1.10 -0.64
CA VAL A 84 9.47 1.21 -1.62
C VAL A 84 8.92 2.63 -1.58
N PRO A 85 9.05 3.42 -2.66
CA PRO A 85 8.41 4.73 -2.78
C PRO A 85 6.90 4.57 -2.98
N LEU A 86 6.18 4.46 -1.87
CA LEU A 86 4.74 4.23 -1.84
C LEU A 86 3.98 5.55 -1.91
N ASN A 87 3.05 5.65 -2.85
CA ASN A 87 2.09 6.74 -2.90
C ASN A 87 0.79 6.30 -2.23
N ILE A 88 0.24 7.16 -1.39
CA ILE A 88 -0.98 6.89 -0.63
C ILE A 88 -1.92 8.09 -0.77
N ARG A 89 -3.16 7.81 -1.15
CA ARG A 89 -4.25 8.78 -1.11
C ARG A 89 -5.38 8.20 -0.28
N ILE A 90 -5.84 8.96 0.70
CA ILE A 90 -6.97 8.60 1.56
C ILE A 90 -8.03 9.67 1.35
N ASP A 91 -9.20 9.27 0.86
CA ASP A 91 -10.33 10.17 0.67
C ASP A 91 -11.43 9.79 1.67
N LYS A 92 -12.16 10.80 2.16
CA LYS A 92 -13.38 10.57 2.95
C LYS A 92 -14.49 10.11 2.00
N ILE A 93 -15.18 9.04 2.37
CA ILE A 93 -16.38 8.62 1.64
C ILE A 93 -17.51 9.57 2.03
N SER A 94 -17.99 10.34 1.06
CA SER A 94 -19.20 11.15 1.22
C SER A 94 -20.41 10.24 1.08
N HIS A 95 -21.32 10.32 2.05
CA HIS A 95 -22.65 9.70 2.00
C HIS A 95 -23.68 10.77 1.67
#